data_AF-A0A553GQN6-F1
#
_entry.id   AF-A0A553GQN6-F1
#
_cell.length_a   1.000
_cell.length_b   1.000
_cell.length_c   1.000
_cell.angle_alpha   90.00
_cell.angle_beta   90.00
_cell.angle_gamma   90.00
#
_symmetry.space_group_name_H-M   'P 1'
#
loop_
_entity.id
_entity.type
_entity.pdbx_description
1 polymer ?
#
loop_
_entity_poly.entity_id
_entity_poly.type
_entity_poly.pdbx_seq_one_letter_code
_entity_poly.pdbx_strand_id
1 'polypeptide(L)'
;MKQFICLLALVFVISSCDKDVVTPNQGEINAKQIKQEVTKYSISGVYVYEPSNDDNGEWEMPTNQKLNFTIENNFLIVNDFAYYKVTYDLSKLLKYHVNYDDKTITLYFIN
;
A
#
# COMPACT_ATOMS: atom_id res chain seq x y z
N MET A 1 -6.23 -51.97 -19.17
CA MET A 1 -7.28 -51.12 -18.56
C MET A 1 -6.73 -49.71 -18.48
N LYS A 2 -7.45 -48.73 -19.05
CA LYS A 2 -7.08 -47.30 -19.13
C LYS A 2 -7.39 -46.60 -17.80
N GLN A 3 -6.55 -45.66 -17.36
CA GLN A 3 -6.96 -44.56 -16.50
C GLN A 3 -6.41 -43.25 -17.07
N PHE A 4 -7.31 -42.40 -17.56
CA PHE A 4 -7.05 -41.02 -17.89
C PHE A 4 -7.27 -40.22 -16.60
N ILE A 5 -6.24 -39.54 -16.11
CA ILE A 5 -6.41 -38.59 -15.01
C ILE A 5 -6.86 -37.27 -15.65
N CYS A 6 -8.13 -36.92 -15.47
CA CYS A 6 -8.60 -35.56 -15.70
C CYS A 6 -8.17 -34.70 -14.51
N LEU A 7 -7.14 -33.86 -14.70
CA LEU A 7 -6.85 -32.79 -13.77
C LEU A 7 -7.96 -31.74 -13.88
N LEU A 8 -8.77 -31.60 -12.83
CA LEU A 8 -9.73 -30.53 -12.67
C LEU A 8 -8.99 -29.21 -12.43
N ALA A 9 -9.02 -28.32 -13.41
CA ALA A 9 -8.65 -26.92 -13.21
C ALA A 9 -9.76 -26.25 -12.40
N LEU A 10 -9.48 -25.93 -11.13
CA LEU A 10 -10.34 -25.07 -10.32
C LEU A 10 -10.15 -23.62 -10.83
N VAL A 11 -11.02 -23.20 -11.75
CA VAL A 11 -11.14 -21.81 -12.15
C VAL A 11 -12.00 -21.10 -11.11
N PHE A 12 -11.38 -20.45 -10.13
CA PHE A 12 -12.07 -19.52 -9.26
C PHE A 12 -12.23 -18.19 -9.99
N VAL A 13 -13.45 -17.92 -10.44
CA VAL A 13 -13.89 -16.58 -10.80
C VAL A 13 -14.13 -15.84 -9.48
N ILE A 14 -13.19 -14.97 -9.09
CA ILE A 14 -13.40 -14.03 -7.98
C ILE A 14 -13.78 -12.70 -8.62
N SER A 15 -15.08 -12.47 -8.76
CA SER A 15 -15.63 -11.13 -8.96
C SER A 15 -16.05 -10.62 -7.59
N SER A 16 -15.24 -9.74 -7.02
CA SER A 16 -15.67 -8.87 -5.93
C SER A 16 -15.16 -7.47 -6.24
N CYS A 17 -16.07 -6.63 -6.72
CA CYS A 17 -15.89 -5.20 -6.74
C CYS A 17 -15.64 -4.70 -5.30
N ASP A 18 -14.62 -3.88 -5.16
CA ASP A 18 -14.23 -3.07 -3.99
C ASP A 18 -13.78 -3.78 -2.69
N LYS A 19 -12.62 -3.28 -2.22
CA LYS A 19 -12.03 -3.35 -0.87
C LYS A 19 -11.14 -4.55 -0.53
N ASP A 20 -9.93 -4.54 -1.08
CA ASP A 20 -8.78 -5.17 -0.40
C ASP A 20 -8.20 -4.17 0.63
N VAL A 21 -8.77 -4.16 1.83
CA VAL A 21 -7.99 -3.72 2.99
C VAL A 21 -7.05 -4.87 3.32
N VAL A 22 -5.80 -4.78 2.87
CA VAL A 22 -4.77 -5.67 3.38
C VAL A 22 -4.50 -5.20 4.81
N THR A 23 -5.11 -5.86 5.79
CA THR A 23 -4.64 -5.87 7.18
C THR A 23 -3.61 -6.99 7.29
N PRO A 24 -2.32 -6.73 7.02
CA PRO A 24 -1.29 -7.68 7.41
C PRO A 24 -1.39 -7.88 8.92
N ASN A 25 -1.06 -9.08 9.37
CA ASN A 25 -0.88 -9.34 10.80
C ASN A 25 -0.05 -8.19 11.39
N GLN A 26 -0.57 -7.53 12.43
CA GLN A 26 0.09 -6.46 13.16
C GLN A 26 1.50 -6.93 13.52
N GLY A 27 2.52 -6.53 12.76
CA GLY A 27 3.90 -6.94 13.04
C GLY A 27 4.84 -7.06 11.85
N GLU A 28 4.38 -7.37 10.63
CA GLU A 28 5.31 -7.55 9.50
C GLU A 28 4.76 -7.02 8.17
N ILE A 29 4.46 -5.73 8.09
CA ILE A 29 4.41 -5.08 6.78
C ILE A 29 5.85 -4.86 6.34
N ASN A 30 6.36 -5.76 5.49
CA ASN A 30 7.71 -5.63 4.98
C ASN A 30 7.69 -4.72 3.74
N ALA A 31 8.63 -3.77 3.64
CA ALA A 31 8.82 -2.94 2.44
C ALA A 31 8.88 -3.75 1.13
N LYS A 32 9.32 -5.01 1.19
CA LYS A 32 9.28 -5.96 0.07
C LYS A 32 7.86 -6.19 -0.48
N GLN A 33 6.87 -6.37 0.40
CA GLN A 33 5.47 -6.59 -0.01
C GLN A 33 4.92 -5.34 -0.70
N ILE A 34 5.15 -4.16 -0.12
CA ILE A 34 4.72 -2.89 -0.71
C ILE A 34 5.37 -2.69 -2.08
N LYS A 35 6.67 -2.96 -2.22
CA LYS A 35 7.36 -2.89 -3.52
C LYS A 35 6.76 -3.85 -4.54
N GLN A 36 6.37 -5.06 -4.12
CA GLN A 36 5.72 -6.03 -5.00
C GLN A 36 4.36 -5.52 -5.48
N GLU A 37 3.54 -4.98 -4.59
CA GLU A 37 2.25 -4.35 -4.92
C GLU A 37 2.44 -3.17 -5.90
N VAL A 38 3.36 -2.26 -5.58
CA VAL A 38 3.66 -1.09 -6.40
C VAL A 38 4.08 -1.49 -7.81
N THR A 39 4.92 -2.51 -7.94
CA THR A 39 5.39 -3.01 -9.24
C THR A 39 4.28 -3.76 -9.99
N LYS A 40 3.60 -4.70 -9.31
CA LYS A 40 2.58 -5.58 -9.90
C LYS A 40 1.39 -4.78 -10.45
N TYR A 41 0.98 -3.75 -9.73
CA TYR A 41 -0.20 -2.95 -10.07
C TYR A 41 0.14 -1.58 -10.68
N SER A 42 1.42 -1.34 -11.00
CA SER A 42 1.88 -0.08 -11.58
C SER A 42 1.41 1.15 -10.79
N ILE A 43 1.52 1.08 -9.47
CA ILE A 43 1.13 2.17 -8.57
C ILE A 43 2.02 3.38 -8.84
N SER A 44 1.38 4.52 -9.06
CA SER A 44 2.00 5.74 -9.58
C SER A 44 1.90 6.92 -8.61
N GLY A 45 1.17 6.76 -7.50
CA GLY A 45 1.12 7.77 -6.46
C GLY A 45 0.82 7.20 -5.09
N VAL A 46 1.06 8.00 -4.07
CA VAL A 46 0.87 7.64 -2.67
C VAL A 46 0.05 8.70 -1.95
N TYR A 47 -0.76 8.26 -1.00
CA TYR A 47 -1.33 9.09 0.06
C TYR A 47 -0.70 8.65 1.38
N VAL A 48 -0.20 9.59 2.19
CA VAL A 48 0.47 9.27 3.45
C VAL A 48 -0.27 9.87 4.63
N TYR A 49 -0.84 9.03 5.48
CA TYR A 49 -1.53 9.45 6.69
C TYR A 49 -0.59 9.34 7.88
N GLU A 50 -0.26 10.48 8.46
CA GLU A 50 0.34 10.59 9.78
C GLU A 50 -0.71 11.15 10.73
N PRO A 51 -0.96 10.51 11.90
CA PRO A 51 -1.73 11.18 12.93
C PRO A 51 -0.97 12.44 13.35
N SER A 52 -1.59 13.62 13.21
CA SER A 52 -1.04 14.86 13.75
C SER A 52 -0.91 14.69 15.27
N ASN A 53 0.26 15.02 15.82
CA ASN A 53 0.48 15.18 17.25
C ASN A 53 -0.23 16.44 17.79
N ASP A 54 -1.39 16.82 17.27
CA ASP A 54 -2.20 17.77 18.03
C ASP A 54 -2.62 17.03 19.31
N ASP A 55 -2.53 17.69 20.47
CA ASP A 55 -2.81 17.08 21.78
C ASP A 55 -4.26 16.54 21.91
N ASN A 56 -5.05 16.62 20.83
CA ASN A 56 -6.42 16.13 20.69
C ASN A 56 -6.52 14.79 19.92
N GLY A 57 -5.44 14.29 19.32
CA GLY A 57 -5.41 12.98 18.65
C GLY A 57 -6.31 12.90 17.40
N GLU A 58 -6.53 14.03 16.72
CA GLU A 58 -7.28 14.02 15.47
C GLU A 58 -6.36 13.59 14.32
N TRP A 59 -6.84 12.71 13.46
CA TRP A 59 -6.08 12.28 12.29
C TRP A 59 -6.15 13.39 11.25
N GLU A 60 -5.12 14.25 11.14
CA GLU A 60 -5.01 15.16 10.00
C GLU A 60 -4.92 14.34 8.70
N MET A 61 -5.95 14.47 7.85
CA MET A 61 -5.88 13.90 6.52
C MET A 61 -4.77 14.61 5.75
N PRO A 62 -3.81 13.89 5.13
CA PRO A 62 -2.98 14.50 4.12
C PRO A 62 -3.89 15.11 3.06
N THR A 63 -3.48 16.26 2.54
CA THR A 63 -4.06 16.88 1.35
C THR A 63 -4.50 15.82 0.34
N ASN A 64 -5.70 15.95 -0.23
CA ASN A 64 -6.28 15.09 -1.28
C ASN A 64 -5.47 15.11 -2.60
N GLN A 65 -4.15 15.02 -2.52
CA GLN A 65 -3.21 15.16 -3.61
C GLN A 65 -2.42 13.86 -3.73
N LYS A 66 -2.40 13.34 -4.96
CA LYS A 66 -1.62 12.18 -5.34
C LYS A 66 -0.15 12.57 -5.37
N LEU A 67 0.65 12.06 -4.43
CA LEU A 67 2.07 12.39 -4.30
C LEU A 67 2.95 11.42 -5.08
N ASN A 68 4.03 11.92 -5.67
CA ASN A 68 5.05 11.07 -6.29
C ASN A 68 5.94 10.46 -5.20
N PHE A 69 6.30 9.19 -5.36
CA PHE A 69 7.10 8.49 -4.36
C PHE A 69 8.10 7.51 -4.97
N THR A 70 9.04 7.08 -4.14
CA THR A 70 9.98 6.00 -4.43
C THR A 70 10.16 5.18 -3.15
N ILE A 71 10.40 3.88 -3.27
CA ILE A 71 10.70 3.03 -2.12
C ILE A 71 12.15 2.53 -2.23
N GLU A 72 13.00 3.04 -1.34
CA GLU A 72 14.41 2.67 -1.25
C GLU A 72 14.66 1.93 0.06
N ASN A 73 15.21 0.71 -0.01
CA ASN A 73 15.36 -0.16 1.16
C ASN A 73 14.04 -0.29 1.94
N ASN A 74 14.00 0.15 3.19
CA ASN A 74 12.83 0.17 4.07
C ASN A 74 12.20 1.57 4.23
N PHE A 75 12.50 2.50 3.32
CA PHE A 75 12.01 3.88 3.40
C PHE A 75 11.10 4.21 2.23
N LEU A 76 9.98 4.87 2.53
CA LEU A 76 9.15 5.57 1.56
C LEU A 76 9.69 6.99 1.44
N ILE A 77 10.06 7.38 0.23
CA ILE A 77 10.49 8.73 -0.10
C ILE A 77 9.38 9.39 -0.89
N VAL A 78 8.79 10.44 -0.34
CA VAL A 78 7.79 11.26 -1.02
C VAL A 78 8.48 12.50 -1.56
N ASN A 79 8.39 12.70 -2.87
CA ASN A 79 8.93 13.87 -3.56
C ASN A 79 7.75 14.82 -3.81
N ASP A 80 7.53 15.73 -2.86
CA ASP A 80 6.45 16.70 -2.93
C ASP A 80 7.00 18.07 -3.33
N PHE A 81 6.71 18.46 -4.57
CA PHE A 81 7.17 19.69 -5.21
C PHE A 81 8.71 19.84 -5.29
N ALA A 82 9.18 20.73 -6.15
CA ALA A 82 10.58 20.80 -6.60
C ALA A 82 11.66 21.07 -5.52
N TYR A 83 11.32 21.08 -4.22
CA TYR A 83 12.21 21.54 -3.15
C TYR A 83 12.12 20.75 -1.82
N TYR A 84 11.17 19.83 -1.62
CA TYR A 84 11.06 19.09 -0.35
C TYR A 84 10.93 17.58 -0.56
N LYS A 85 11.81 16.84 0.14
CA LYS A 85 11.81 15.38 0.20
C LYS A 85 11.43 14.96 1.62
N VAL A 86 10.32 14.27 1.77
CA VAL A 86 9.88 13.69 3.05
C VAL A 86 10.18 12.19 3.01
N THR A 87 10.70 11.65 4.11
CA THR A 87 11.09 10.22 4.19
C THR A 87 10.40 9.57 5.38
N TYR A 88 9.73 8.45 5.13
CA TYR A 88 9.00 7.67 6.14
C TYR A 88 9.63 6.29 6.30
N ASP A 89 9.81 5.82 7.54
CA ASP A 89 10.29 4.48 7.83
C ASP A 89 9.12 3.47 7.76
N LEU A 90 9.19 2.53 6.82
CA LEU A 90 8.16 1.50 6.64
C LEU A 90 8.08 0.52 7.80
N SER A 91 9.06 0.51 8.71
CA SER A 91 8.97 -0.25 9.98
C SER A 91 7.85 0.28 10.88
N LYS A 92 7.47 1.56 10.72
CA LYS A 92 6.41 2.22 11.47
C LYS A 92 5.04 2.14 10.78
N LEU A 93 4.95 1.43 9.65
CA LEU A 93 3.71 1.32 8.89
C LEU A 93 2.71 0.39 9.61
N LEU A 94 1.54 0.93 9.95
CA LEU A 94 0.47 0.20 10.63
C LEU A 94 -0.36 -0.65 9.66
N LYS A 95 -0.73 -0.04 8.53
CA LYS A 95 -1.57 -0.64 7.48
C LYS A 95 -1.39 0.13 6.18
N TYR A 96 -1.83 -0.48 5.08
CA TYR A 96 -1.94 0.21 3.80
C TYR A 96 -3.22 -0.20 3.06
N HIS A 97 -3.61 0.61 2.09
CA HIS A 97 -4.70 0.31 1.18
C HIS A 97 -4.27 0.62 -0.26
N VAL A 98 -4.46 -0.33 -1.17
CA VAL A 98 -4.16 -0.13 -2.59
C VAL A 98 -5.47 0.19 -3.31
N ASN A 99 -5.50 1.32 -4.01
CA ASN A 99 -6.57 1.68 -4.93
C ASN A 99 -6.13 1.38 -6.36
N TYR A 100 -6.70 0.33 -6.94
CA TYR A 100 -6.32 -0.17 -8.26
C TYR A 100 -6.81 0.74 -9.40
N ASP A 101 -7.94 1.43 -9.23
CA ASP A 101 -8.53 2.28 -10.26
C ASP A 101 -7.72 3.58 -10.46
N ASP A 102 -7.32 4.21 -9.35
CA ASP A 102 -6.52 5.44 -9.35
C ASP A 102 -4.99 5.16 -9.39
N LYS A 103 -4.60 3.88 -9.37
CA LYS A 103 -3.20 3.44 -9.28
C LYS A 103 -2.47 4.15 -8.13
N THR A 104 -3.09 4.16 -6.96
CA THR A 104 -2.56 4.81 -5.74
C THR A 104 -2.47 3.82 -4.58
N ILE A 105 -1.56 4.11 -3.64
CA ILE A 105 -1.47 3.39 -2.37
C ILE A 105 -1.57 4.37 -1.21
N THR A 106 -2.43 4.08 -0.24
CA THR A 106 -2.57 4.84 0.99
C THR A 106 -1.80 4.14 2.09
N LEU A 107 -0.87 4.85 2.73
CA LEU A 107 -0.01 4.33 3.80
C LEU A 107 -0.35 5.02 5.12
N TYR A 108 -0.49 4.24 6.20
CA TYR A 108 -0.83 4.75 7.53
C TYR A 108 0.31 4.44 8.50
N PHE A 109 1.01 5.46 9.00
CA PHE A 109 2.15 5.31 9.90
C PHE A 109 1.76 5.54 11.37
N ILE A 110 2.42 4.85 12.29
CA ILE A 110 2.45 5.21 13.72
C ILE A 110 3.64 6.15 13.91
N ASN A 111 3.47 7.23 14.68
CA ASN A 111 4.58 8.13 15.00
C ASN A 111 5.58 7.46 15.95
#